data_AF-A0A1B3E2K7-F1
#
_entry.id   AF-A0A1B3E2K7-F1
#
_cell.length_a   1.000
_cell.length_b   1.000
_cell.length_c   1.000
_cell.angle_alpha   90.00
_cell.angle_beta   90.00
_cell.angle_gamma   90.00
#
_symmetry.space_group_name_H-M   'P 1'
#
loop_
_entity.id
_entity.type
_entity.pdbx_description
1 polymer ?
#
loop_
_entity_poly.entity_id
_entity_poly.type
_entity_poly.pdbx_seq_one_letter_code
_entity_poly.pdbx_strand_id
1 'polypeptide(L)' 'MIVALLNQKGGVGKTTLCTHITSELALRGQNVTLLDAYPQSSALDWTGHSGAASRAYPGYSAL' A
#
# COMPACT_ATOMS: atom_id res chain seq x y z
N MET A 1 6.29 -13.49 -5.67
CA MET A 1 5.03 -13.30 -6.45
C MET A 1 4.80 -11.81 -6.60
N ILE A 2 4.33 -11.34 -7.77
CA ILE A 2 3.99 -9.93 -8.01
C ILE A 2 2.49 -9.84 -8.30
N VAL A 3 1.80 -8.91 -7.63
CA VAL A 3 0.37 -8.64 -7.83
C VAL A 3 0.20 -7.16 -8.15
N ALA A 4 -0.49 -6.86 -9.25
CA ALA A 4 -0.74 -5.48 -9.70
C ALA A 4 -2.25 -5.22 -9.80
N LEU A 5 -2.73 -4.19 -9.09
CA LEU A 5 -4.11 -3.71 -9.16
C LEU A 5 -4.18 -2.54 -10.15
N LEU A 6 -4.63 -2.83 -11.38
CA LEU A 6 -4.62 -1.89 -12.51
C LEU A 6 -6.04 -1.54 -12.95
N ASN A 7 -6.33 -0.24 -13.07
CA ASN A 7 -7.58 0.29 -13.62
C ASN A 7 -7.38 1.77 -13.99
N GLN A 8 -7.78 2.16 -15.20
CA GLN A 8 -7.64 3.54 -15.70
C GLN A 8 -8.59 4.53 -15.01
N LYS A 9 -9.72 4.06 -14.44
CA LYS A 9 -10.65 4.92 -13.72
C LYS A 9 -10.09 5.29 -12.34
N GLY A 10 -10.03 6.59 -12.05
CA GLY A 10 -9.73 7.11 -10.71
C GLY A 10 -10.86 6.83 -9.71
N GLY A 11 -10.52 6.70 -8.43
CA GLY A 11 -11.51 6.53 -7.35
C GLY A 11 -12.15 5.14 -7.22
N VAL A 12 -11.72 4.14 -7.98
CA VAL A 12 -12.27 2.76 -7.90
C VAL A 12 -11.71 1.91 -6.75
N GLY A 13 -10.93 2.51 -5.85
CA GLY A 13 -10.43 1.82 -4.65
C GLY A 13 -9.13 1.00 -4.80
N LYS A 14 -8.35 1.17 -5.88
CA LYS A 14 -7.06 0.46 -6.08
C LYS A 14 -6.11 0.63 -4.88
N THR A 15 -5.83 1.88 -4.52
CA THR A 15 -4.97 2.23 -3.39
C THR A 15 -5.50 1.63 -2.09
N THR A 16 -6.79 1.78 -1.82
CA THR A 16 -7.45 1.23 -0.63
C THR A 16 -7.28 -0.29 -0.53
N LEU A 17 -7.46 -1.02 -1.63
CA LEU A 17 -7.29 -2.48 -1.65
C LEU A 17 -5.81 -2.87 -1.50
N CYS A 18 -4.90 -2.22 -2.24
CA CYS A 18 -3.45 -2.46 -2.12
C CYS A 18 -2.98 -2.36 -0.66
N THR A 19 -3.41 -1.30 0.04
CA THR A 19 -2.97 -1.07 1.41
C THR A 19 -3.55 -2.08 2.40
N HIS A 20 -4.84 -2.43 2.29
CA HIS A 20 -5.43 -3.46 3.15
C HIS A 20 -4.83 -4.85 2.92
N ILE A 21 -4.63 -5.24 1.66
CA ILE A 21 -4.02 -6.53 1.32
C ILE A 21 -2.58 -6.61 1.88
N THR A 22 -1.80 -5.55 1.70
CA THR A 22 -0.43 -5.48 2.23
C THR A 22 -0.42 -5.57 3.75
N SER A 23 -1.29 -4.80 4.42
CA SER A 23 -1.42 -4.81 5.89
C SER A 23 -1.74 -6.20 6.41
N GLU A 24 -2.73 -6.87 5.81
CA GLU A 24 -3.13 -8.22 6.22
C GLU A 24 -2.01 -9.24 6.01
N LEU A 25 -1.29 -9.17 4.88
CA LEU A 25 -0.14 -10.05 4.63
C LEU A 25 0.99 -9.83 5.64
N ALA A 26 1.29 -8.57 5.97
CA ALA A 26 2.28 -8.23 6.98
C ALA A 26 1.86 -8.72 8.38
N LEU A 27 0.58 -8.57 8.75
CA LEU A 27 0.02 -9.09 10.01
C LEU A 27 0.10 -10.62 10.10
N ARG A 28 0.07 -11.32 8.96
CA ARG A 28 0.32 -12.78 8.87
C ARG A 28 1.80 -13.16 8.88
N GLY A 29 2.70 -12.20 9.10
CA GLY A 29 4.15 -12.43 9.12
C GLY A 29 4.77 -12.66 7.73
N GLN A 30 4.06 -12.32 6.65
CA GLN A 30 4.62 -12.42 5.30
C GLN A 30 5.56 -11.25 5.04
N ASN A 31 6.67 -11.51 4.35
CA ASN A 31 7.52 -10.45 3.83
C ASN A 31 6.88 -9.86 2.57
N VAL A 32 6.26 -8.69 2.71
CA VAL A 32 5.48 -8.02 1.67
C VAL A 32 5.89 -6.56 1.56
N THR A 33 5.92 -6.05 0.33
CA THR A 33 6.23 -4.65 0.03
C THR A 33 5.12 -4.05 -0.82
N LEU A 34 4.66 -2.86 -0.45
CA LEU A 34 3.71 -2.07 -1.23
C LEU A 34 4.47 -1.03 -2.04
N LEU A 35 4.25 -1.00 -3.36
CA LEU A 35 4.77 0.00 -4.27
C LEU A 35 3.61 0.86 -4.81
N ASP A 36 3.68 2.18 -4.61
CA ASP A 36 2.75 3.14 -5.21
C ASP A 36 3.43 3.81 -6.41
N ALA A 37 2.93 3.54 -7.62
CA ALA A 37 3.50 4.06 -8.87
C ALA A 37 2.68 5.23 -9.45
N TYR A 38 1.73 5.79 -8.70
CA TYR A 38 0.91 6.91 -9.17
C TYR A 38 1.49 8.27 -8.76
N PRO A 39 1.56 9.26 -9.67
CA PRO A 39 2.10 10.60 -9.37
C PRO A 39 1.42 11.31 -8.21
N GLN A 40 0.17 10.95 -7.93
CA GLN A 40 -0.64 11.54 -6.87
C GLN A 40 -0.40 10.90 -5.50
N SER A 41 0.44 9.85 -5.40
CA SER A 41 0.96 9.29 -4.15
C SER A 41 -0.09 8.97 -3.08
N SER A 42 -1.29 8.60 -3.50
CA SER A 42 -2.44 8.40 -2.61
C SER A 42 -2.21 7.33 -1.53
N ALA A 43 -1.32 6.35 -1.73
CA ALA A 43 -0.96 5.39 -0.69
C ALA A 43 -0.08 6.04 0.39
N LEU A 44 0.86 6.91 -0.02
CA LEU A 44 1.72 7.66 0.89
C LEU A 44 0.89 8.58 1.79
N ASP A 45 -0.01 9.34 1.18
CA ASP A 45 -0.93 10.22 1.93
C ASP A 45 -1.71 9.43 2.98
N TRP A 46 -2.23 8.26 2.63
CA TRP A 46 -2.99 7.43 3.55
C TRP A 46 -2.13 6.88 4.72
N THR A 47 -0.90 6.43 4.43
CA THR A 47 0.01 5.92 5.47
C THR A 47 0.51 7.02 6.42
N GLY A 48 0.72 8.24 5.90
CA GLY A 48 1.12 9.41 6.68
C GLY A 48 0.05 9.89 7.67
N HIS A 49 -1.22 9.82 7.29
CA HIS A 49 -2.35 10.19 8.17
C HIS A 49 -2.66 9.15 9.25
N SER A 50 -2.33 7.88 9.01
CA SER A 50 -2.78 6.77 9.87
C SER A 50 -1.85 6.48 11.06
N GLY A 51 -0.68 7.13 11.16
CA GLY A 51 0.34 6.85 12.20
C GLY A 51 0.90 5.41 12.18
N ALA A 52 0.40 4.57 11.27
CA ALA A 52 0.65 3.13 11.18
C ALA A 52 1.93 2.78 10.42
N ALA A 53 2.55 3.76 9.73
CA ALA A 53 3.66 3.53 8.81
C ALA A 53 4.86 2.82 9.47
N SER A 54 5.19 3.15 10.73
CA SER A 54 6.38 2.59 11.40
C SER A 54 6.17 1.23 12.07
N ARG A 55 4.92 0.84 12.37
CA ARG A 55 4.60 -0.39 13.12
C ARG A 55 3.89 -1.46 12.29
N ALA A 56 3.17 -1.06 11.24
CA ALA A 56 2.45 -1.99 10.37
C ALA A 56 3.28 -2.48 9.16
N TYR A 57 4.34 -1.74 8.75
CA TYR A 57 5.10 -2.05 7.54
C TYR A 57 6.62 -1.96 7.72
N PRO A 58 7.26 -2.97 8.34
CA PRO A 58 8.71 -3.08 8.33
C PRO A 58 9.19 -3.25 6.87
N GLY A 59 9.80 -2.22 6.28
CA GLY A 59 10.31 -2.25 4.89
C GLY A 59 9.50 -1.46 3.85
N TYR A 60 8.55 -0.62 4.27
CA TYR A 60 7.90 0.32 3.35
C TYR A 60 8.91 1.35 2.81
N SER A 61 9.10 1.38 1.48
CA SER A 61 9.91 2.40 0.80
C SER A 61 9.05 3.08 -0.25
N ALA A 62 8.83 4.38 -0.07
CA ALA A 62 8.38 5.28 -1.11
C ALA A 62 9.53 5.42 -2.12
N LEU A 63 9.31 5.04 -3.38
CA LEU A 63 10.17 5.45 -4.49
C LEU A 63 9.43 6.48 -5.32
#